data_AF-A0A7V2U9P3-F1
#
_entry.id   AF-A0A7V2U9P3-F1
#
_cell.length_a   1.000
_cell.length_b   1.000
_cell.length_c   1.000
_cell.angle_alpha   90.00
_cell.angle_beta   90.00
_cell.angle_gamma   90.00
#
_symmetry.space_group_name_H-M   'P 1'
#
loop_
_entity.id
_entity.type
_entity.pdbx_description
1 polymer ?
#
loop_
_entity_poly.entity_id
_entity_poly.type
_entity_poly.pdbx_seq_one_letter_code
_entity_poly.pdbx_strand_id
1 'polypeptide(L)'
;MRESCSIRNPKSAIRDGALLALALVLGVAGCERDHIEVTVEPRPDGSFVRTIRLWHTDTEKKGQVLAPPAALVDQAKPQYPKRLETQDATVAFQGEFRMVPPDLRRGDETNRGEYTLWTSRLGQLGYYRERRPGRLDHFARLREAADAADLLIRLAATIARQQLQGEKGLDELLKCIEGPFRNDIKEALFFLTHANLGASAGFAGDEAERTLVAAAAFLVQFAEERGYLEAADLPKLLTKEGAISVGTALVAKRMGRPLDAPLRKKLAALAEPEAAQGAYAAALQELKLTDKQFEDAIKPLMPRIELGGGGPELRYTLVVPQGAEVRYTSGRQDPKTNAIHWVDALDDRPVAGLYYALWTAPDEAWQKEHLGRVVLRGKDLGDYVLWENSLRPELAAAWRAALDRLDPKGDLAQQLAAIRLTPAAKDGQPEEGANLIIEALKPKKQ
;
A
#
# COMPACT_ATOMS: atom_id res chain seq x y z
N MET A 1 -6.24 15.63 51.53
CA MET A 1 -4.85 15.89 51.10
C MET A 1 -4.20 14.55 50.80
N ARG A 2 -4.18 14.15 49.54
CA ARG A 2 -3.39 13.00 49.05
C ARG A 2 -2.71 13.47 47.78
N GLU A 3 -1.39 13.36 47.80
CA GLU A 3 -0.48 13.88 46.81
C GLU A 3 -0.67 13.17 45.46
N SER A 4 -0.67 14.00 44.42
CA SER A 4 -0.66 13.63 43.02
C SER A 4 0.68 12.98 42.65
N CYS A 5 0.67 11.70 42.29
CA CYS A 5 1.77 11.07 41.56
C CYS A 5 1.44 11.14 40.06
N SER A 6 2.01 12.15 39.40
CA SER A 6 1.99 12.32 37.94
C SER A 6 2.95 11.31 37.31
N ILE A 7 2.43 10.28 36.66
CA ILE A 7 3.23 9.38 35.82
C ILE A 7 3.39 10.06 34.46
N ARG A 8 4.60 10.57 34.21
CA ARG A 8 5.01 11.15 32.92
C ARG A 8 5.19 10.04 31.88
N ASN A 9 4.32 10.06 30.89
CA ASN A 9 4.53 9.80 29.46
C ASN A 9 5.74 8.89 29.07
N PRO A 10 5.53 7.58 28.83
CA PRO A 10 6.56 6.68 28.33
C PRO A 10 6.57 6.68 26.79
N LYS A 11 7.59 7.32 26.21
CA LYS A 11 7.97 7.17 24.79
C LYS A 11 8.45 5.73 24.55
N SER A 12 7.53 4.87 24.11
CA SER A 12 7.68 3.43 24.01
C SER A 12 8.57 2.96 22.85
N ALA A 13 9.34 1.92 23.15
CA ALA A 13 9.78 0.84 22.23
C ALA A 13 10.96 1.03 21.25
N ILE A 14 12.00 1.83 21.55
CA ILE A 14 13.33 1.72 20.88
C ILE A 14 14.44 1.38 21.90
N ARG A 15 14.10 0.59 22.92
CA ARG A 15 15.03 0.10 23.94
C ARG A 15 14.90 -1.41 24.05
N ASP A 16 15.73 -2.15 23.31
CA ASP A 16 16.14 -3.53 23.62
C ASP A 16 17.26 -3.98 22.64
N GLY A 17 18.51 -3.87 23.09
CA GLY A 17 19.75 -4.56 22.68
C GLY A 17 19.97 -4.94 21.20
N ALA A 18 20.86 -4.24 20.51
CA ALA A 18 21.10 -4.23 19.05
C ALA A 18 21.35 -5.57 18.29
N LEU A 19 21.38 -6.73 18.94
CA LEU A 19 21.37 -8.06 18.28
C LEU A 19 20.09 -8.87 18.59
N LEU A 20 19.38 -8.54 19.69
CA LEU A 20 17.97 -8.82 19.92
C LEU A 20 17.06 -7.83 19.16
N ALA A 21 17.55 -6.63 18.85
CA ALA A 21 16.81 -5.56 18.19
C ALA A 21 16.36 -5.93 16.77
N LEU A 22 17.04 -6.87 16.09
CA LEU A 22 16.57 -7.37 14.79
C LEU A 22 15.44 -8.40 14.95
N ALA A 23 15.38 -9.11 16.07
CA ALA A 23 14.39 -10.14 16.37
C ALA A 23 13.13 -9.58 17.08
N LEU A 24 13.25 -8.46 17.80
CA LEU A 24 12.16 -7.81 18.53
C LEU A 24 11.29 -6.86 17.68
N VAL A 25 11.70 -6.51 16.46
CA VAL A 25 10.88 -5.67 15.56
C VAL A 25 9.63 -6.40 15.02
N LEU A 26 9.50 -7.70 15.29
CA LEU A 26 8.35 -8.52 14.88
C LEU A 26 7.25 -8.66 15.95
N GLY A 27 7.34 -7.96 17.08
CA GLY A 27 6.42 -8.09 18.22
C GLY A 27 5.48 -6.91 18.43
N VAL A 28 4.44 -6.81 17.61
CA VAL A 28 3.12 -6.17 17.82
C VAL A 28 3.03 -5.16 18.98
N ALA A 29 3.24 -3.89 18.66
CA ALA A 29 2.80 -2.78 19.50
C ALA A 29 1.27 -2.67 19.40
N GLY A 30 0.56 -2.92 20.51
CA GLY A 30 -0.82 -2.48 20.68
C GLY A 30 -0.81 -0.97 20.90
N CYS A 31 -0.73 -0.20 19.81
CA CYS A 31 -0.73 1.25 19.86
C CYS A 31 -2.07 1.81 19.38
N GLU A 32 -2.46 2.90 20.03
CA GLU A 32 -3.38 3.91 19.52
C GLU A 32 -3.27 4.07 18.00
N ARG A 33 -4.42 4.07 17.30
CA ARG A 33 -4.46 4.12 15.84
C ARG A 33 -5.42 5.18 15.35
N ASP A 34 -4.91 6.08 14.51
CA ASP A 34 -5.71 7.01 13.74
C ASP A 34 -6.28 6.32 12.51
N HIS A 35 -7.49 6.70 12.12
CA HIS A 35 -8.19 6.14 10.97
C HIS A 35 -8.76 7.25 10.09
N ILE A 36 -8.61 7.06 8.79
CA ILE A 36 -9.12 7.92 7.74
C ILE A 36 -9.92 7.04 6.78
N GLU A 37 -11.22 7.30 6.67
CA GLU A 37 -12.09 6.66 5.70
C GLU A 37 -12.51 7.67 4.64
N VAL A 38 -12.31 7.31 3.38
CA VAL A 38 -12.73 8.09 2.23
C VAL A 38 -13.73 7.30 1.42
N THR A 39 -14.89 7.89 1.17
CA THR A 39 -15.91 7.36 0.26
C THR A 39 -16.03 8.29 -0.95
N VAL A 40 -16.03 7.71 -2.15
CA VAL A 40 -16.18 8.41 -3.43
C VAL A 40 -17.38 7.86 -4.17
N GLU A 41 -18.27 8.74 -4.59
CA GLU A 41 -19.48 8.44 -5.36
C GLU A 41 -19.46 9.24 -6.68
N PRO A 42 -19.04 8.62 -7.80
CA PRO A 42 -19.02 9.28 -9.11
C PRO A 42 -20.42 9.70 -9.58
N ARG A 43 -20.48 10.81 -10.31
CA ARG A 43 -21.69 11.35 -10.93
C ARG A 43 -21.63 11.28 -12.46
N PRO A 44 -22.79 11.26 -13.15
CA PRO A 44 -22.85 11.18 -14.62
C PRO A 44 -22.35 12.43 -15.36
N ASP A 45 -22.17 13.57 -14.67
CA ASP A 45 -21.70 14.83 -15.25
C ASP A 45 -20.17 15.00 -15.15
N GLY A 46 -19.47 13.94 -14.73
CA GLY A 46 -18.03 13.93 -14.49
C GLY A 46 -17.61 14.56 -13.14
N SER A 47 -18.55 14.89 -12.24
CA SER A 47 -18.22 15.19 -10.84
C SER A 47 -18.25 13.92 -9.98
N PHE A 48 -17.87 14.03 -8.72
CA PHE A 48 -18.06 13.00 -7.72
C PHE A 48 -18.32 13.62 -6.35
N VAL A 49 -19.15 12.96 -5.55
CA VAL A 49 -19.27 13.28 -4.13
C VAL A 49 -18.18 12.54 -3.38
N ARG A 50 -17.48 13.25 -2.51
CA ARG A 50 -16.46 12.68 -1.64
C ARG A 50 -16.84 12.95 -0.19
N THR A 51 -16.74 11.91 0.63
CA THR A 51 -16.92 11.99 2.07
C THR A 51 -15.65 11.49 2.75
N ILE A 52 -15.10 12.29 3.66
CA ILE A 52 -14.02 11.89 4.54
C ILE A 52 -14.55 11.73 5.96
N ARG A 53 -14.22 10.63 6.62
CA ARG A 53 -14.54 10.34 8.01
C ARG A 53 -13.24 10.03 8.76
N LEU A 54 -13.08 10.64 9.93
CA LEU A 54 -11.87 10.61 10.74
C LEU A 54 -12.21 10.12 12.15
N TRP A 55 -11.43 9.20 12.68
CA TRP A 55 -11.55 8.75 14.07
C TRP A 55 -10.24 8.19 14.62
N HIS A 56 -10.24 7.91 15.91
CA HIS A 56 -9.12 7.32 16.61
C HIS A 56 -9.60 6.09 17.39
N THR A 57 -8.76 5.06 17.52
CA THR A 57 -9.03 3.91 18.37
C THR A 57 -7.90 3.67 19.34
N ASP A 58 -8.26 3.36 20.58
CA ASP A 58 -7.33 3.07 21.67
C ASP A 58 -7.50 1.61 22.09
N THR A 59 -6.45 0.80 21.92
CA THR A 59 -6.43 -0.62 22.25
C THR A 59 -6.53 -0.88 23.75
N GLU A 60 -6.04 0.03 24.61
CA GLU A 60 -6.22 -0.08 26.07
C GLU A 60 -7.70 0.11 26.47
N LYS A 61 -8.46 0.84 25.65
CA LYS A 61 -9.92 1.00 25.78
C LYS A 61 -10.71 0.04 24.91
N LYS A 62 -10.17 -1.15 24.63
CA LYS A 62 -10.82 -2.22 23.85
C LYS A 62 -11.27 -1.76 22.45
N GLY A 63 -10.52 -0.84 21.83
CA GLY A 63 -10.83 -0.34 20.48
C GLY A 63 -12.01 0.63 20.43
N GLN A 64 -12.34 1.29 21.55
CA GLN A 64 -13.37 2.35 21.57
C GLN A 64 -13.08 3.42 20.51
N VAL A 65 -14.13 3.84 19.79
CA VAL A 65 -14.08 4.96 18.85
C VAL A 65 -13.98 6.27 19.63
N LEU A 66 -12.89 6.99 19.42
CA LEU A 66 -12.57 8.27 20.02
C LEU A 66 -12.50 9.37 18.95
N ALA A 67 -12.55 10.61 19.42
CA ALA A 67 -12.40 11.78 18.55
C ALA A 67 -11.02 11.77 17.87
N PRO A 68 -10.95 12.11 16.57
CA PRO A 68 -9.68 12.17 15.86
C PRO A 68 -8.79 13.32 16.37
N PRO A 69 -7.46 13.23 16.19
CA PRO A 69 -6.55 14.35 16.44
C PRO A 69 -6.95 15.62 15.68
N ALA A 70 -6.84 16.77 16.34
CA ALA A 70 -7.18 18.08 15.76
C ALA A 70 -6.43 18.36 14.44
N ALA A 71 -5.17 17.93 14.33
CA ALA A 71 -4.37 18.12 13.13
C ALA A 71 -4.98 17.45 11.88
N LEU A 72 -5.56 16.26 12.01
CA LEU A 72 -6.25 15.58 10.89
C LEU A 72 -7.52 16.33 10.49
N VAL A 73 -8.27 16.84 11.48
CA VAL A 73 -9.49 17.62 11.25
C VAL A 73 -9.18 18.95 10.57
N ASP A 74 -8.17 19.68 11.05
CA ASP A 74 -7.77 20.99 10.51
C ASP A 74 -7.20 20.90 9.10
N GLN A 75 -6.63 19.75 8.72
CA GLN A 75 -6.20 19.46 7.36
C GLN A 75 -7.38 19.23 6.40
N ALA A 76 -8.36 18.42 6.83
CA ALA A 76 -9.49 18.06 5.97
C ALA A 76 -10.49 19.21 5.83
N LYS A 77 -10.85 19.86 6.94
CA LYS A 77 -11.93 20.86 7.03
C LYS A 77 -11.90 21.94 5.93
N PRO A 78 -10.77 22.54 5.54
CA PRO A 78 -10.75 23.59 4.50
C PRO A 78 -11.12 23.08 3.10
N GLN A 79 -11.00 21.78 2.84
CA GLN A 79 -11.27 21.19 1.54
C GLN A 79 -12.76 20.89 1.31
N TYR A 80 -13.55 20.84 2.39
CA TYR A 80 -14.93 20.36 2.35
C TYR A 80 -15.93 21.45 2.75
N PRO A 81 -16.96 21.73 1.93
CA PRO A 81 -17.94 22.76 2.23
C PRO A 81 -18.92 22.37 3.34
N LYS A 82 -19.11 21.07 3.59
CA LYS A 82 -20.15 20.56 4.51
C LYS A 82 -19.55 19.67 5.57
N ARG A 83 -19.85 19.95 6.84
CA ARG A 83 -19.66 19.02 7.96
C ARG A 83 -20.88 18.12 8.09
N LEU A 84 -20.67 16.83 8.35
CA LEU A 84 -21.74 15.87 8.61
C LEU A 84 -21.87 15.63 10.11
N GLU A 85 -23.11 15.52 10.59
CA GLU A 85 -23.41 15.06 11.95
C GLU A 85 -23.17 13.55 12.04
N THR A 86 -22.52 13.12 13.11
CA THR A 86 -22.18 11.72 13.39
C THR A 86 -22.85 11.31 14.69
N GLN A 87 -23.16 10.01 14.84
CA GLN A 87 -23.81 9.47 16.04
C GLN A 87 -22.81 9.06 17.12
N ASP A 88 -21.51 9.16 16.82
CA ASP A 88 -20.39 8.77 17.65
C ASP A 88 -19.31 9.87 17.66
N ALA A 89 -18.13 9.56 18.19
CA ALA A 89 -17.03 10.51 18.29
C ALA A 89 -16.33 10.80 16.94
N THR A 90 -16.75 10.18 15.84
CA THR A 90 -16.12 10.43 14.53
C THR A 90 -16.40 11.85 14.04
N VAL A 91 -15.51 12.37 13.20
CA VAL A 91 -15.71 13.64 12.50
C VAL A 91 -15.79 13.36 11.01
N ALA A 92 -16.83 13.86 10.33
CA ALA A 92 -17.02 13.64 8.91
C ALA A 92 -17.32 14.93 8.14
N PHE A 93 -16.80 15.00 6.91
CA PHE A 93 -17.03 16.10 5.97
C PHE A 93 -17.41 15.57 4.59
N GLN A 94 -18.12 16.38 3.81
CA GLN A 94 -18.58 16.04 2.47
C GLN A 94 -18.48 17.22 1.51
N GLY A 95 -18.17 16.93 0.26
CA GLY A 95 -18.07 17.89 -0.82
C GLY A 95 -18.27 17.24 -2.19
N GLU A 96 -18.50 18.06 -3.18
CA GLU A 96 -18.58 17.65 -4.59
C GLU A 96 -17.38 18.22 -5.34
N PHE A 97 -16.74 17.37 -6.14
CA PHE A 97 -15.46 17.68 -6.77
C PHE A 97 -15.41 17.16 -8.21
N ARG A 98 -14.56 17.79 -9.03
CA ARG A 98 -14.15 17.27 -10.35
C ARG A 98 -12.69 16.79 -10.36
N MET A 99 -11.89 17.26 -9.41
CA MET A 99 -10.52 16.81 -9.16
C MET A 99 -10.41 16.38 -7.71
N VAL A 100 -9.55 15.40 -7.43
CA VAL A 100 -9.32 14.96 -6.04
C VAL A 100 -8.75 16.14 -5.22
N PRO A 101 -9.40 16.51 -4.10
CA PRO A 101 -8.88 17.58 -3.24
C PRO A 101 -7.61 17.12 -2.53
N PRO A 102 -6.67 18.03 -2.20
CA PRO A 102 -5.44 17.70 -1.46
C PRO A 102 -5.72 17.56 0.06
N ASP A 103 -6.61 16.63 0.41
CA ASP A 103 -7.14 16.41 1.75
C ASP A 103 -6.37 15.37 2.57
N LEU A 104 -5.48 14.60 1.94
CA LEU A 104 -4.49 13.74 2.58
C LEU A 104 -3.11 14.39 2.47
N ARG A 105 -2.34 14.37 3.55
CA ARG A 105 -1.01 15.00 3.61
C ARG A 105 -0.01 14.12 4.35
N ARG A 106 1.23 14.17 3.89
CA ARG A 106 2.38 13.57 4.54
C ARG A 106 3.61 14.43 4.34
N GLY A 107 4.08 15.07 5.40
CA GLY A 107 5.08 16.15 5.27
C GLY A 107 4.55 17.24 4.34
N ASP A 108 5.32 17.58 3.32
CA ASP A 108 4.96 18.59 2.32
C ASP A 108 4.20 18.02 1.12
N GLU A 109 3.97 16.70 1.08
CA GLU A 109 3.26 16.05 -0.02
C GLU A 109 1.77 15.84 0.28
N THR A 110 0.95 15.90 -0.76
CA THR A 110 -0.48 15.61 -0.70
C THR A 110 -0.88 14.53 -1.70
N ASN A 111 -2.07 13.97 -1.51
CA ASN A 111 -2.71 13.12 -2.51
C ASN A 111 -2.97 13.91 -3.79
N ARG A 112 -3.03 13.18 -4.90
CA ARG A 112 -3.35 13.72 -6.23
C ARG A 112 -4.12 12.68 -7.01
N GLY A 113 -5.16 13.10 -7.70
CA GLY A 113 -6.00 12.21 -8.46
C GLY A 113 -7.05 12.93 -9.26
N GLU A 114 -7.81 12.13 -10.01
CA GLU A 114 -8.82 12.62 -10.94
C GLU A 114 -9.89 11.55 -11.13
N TYR A 115 -11.11 12.01 -11.40
CA TYR A 115 -12.16 11.20 -11.99
C TYR A 115 -12.40 11.68 -13.41
N THR A 116 -12.25 10.78 -14.37
CA THR A 116 -12.53 11.04 -15.78
C THR A 116 -13.73 10.19 -16.21
N LEU A 117 -14.68 10.82 -16.91
CA LEU A 117 -15.83 10.14 -17.49
C LEU A 117 -15.83 10.38 -19.00
N TRP A 118 -15.69 9.32 -19.78
CA TRP A 118 -15.89 9.34 -21.22
C TRP A 118 -17.29 8.83 -21.54
N THR A 119 -17.99 9.53 -22.43
CA THR A 119 -19.38 9.22 -22.79
C THR A 119 -19.53 8.97 -24.28
N SER A 120 -20.54 8.17 -24.61
CA SER A 120 -20.98 7.85 -25.96
C SER A 120 -22.49 7.63 -25.97
N ARG A 121 -23.09 7.45 -27.14
CA ARG A 121 -24.50 7.03 -27.24
C ARG A 121 -24.76 5.64 -26.65
N LEU A 122 -23.78 4.75 -26.69
CA LEU A 122 -23.95 3.35 -26.24
C LEU A 122 -23.70 3.21 -24.73
N GLY A 123 -23.17 4.23 -24.06
CA GLY A 123 -22.87 4.20 -22.63
C GLY A 123 -21.62 5.00 -22.29
N GLN A 124 -21.05 4.70 -21.12
CA GLN A 124 -19.97 5.47 -20.52
C GLN A 124 -18.84 4.59 -19.97
N LEU A 125 -17.64 5.16 -19.92
CA LEU A 125 -16.43 4.61 -19.31
C LEU A 125 -15.97 5.58 -18.22
N GLY A 126 -16.03 5.14 -16.97
CA GLY A 126 -15.52 5.90 -15.83
C GLY A 126 -14.14 5.42 -15.42
N TYR A 127 -13.26 6.37 -15.09
CA TYR A 127 -11.91 6.11 -14.59
C TYR A 127 -11.61 6.96 -13.38
N TYR A 128 -11.53 6.31 -12.22
CA TYR A 128 -11.04 6.92 -11.01
C TYR A 128 -9.57 6.56 -10.81
N ARG A 129 -8.74 7.54 -10.49
CA ARG A 129 -7.36 7.32 -10.07
C ARG A 129 -6.99 8.30 -8.98
N GLU A 130 -6.34 7.80 -7.93
CA GLU A 130 -5.82 8.62 -6.87
C GLU A 130 -4.54 8.03 -6.30
N ARG A 131 -3.52 8.85 -6.23
CA ARG A 131 -2.27 8.52 -5.56
C ARG A 131 -2.26 9.14 -4.16
N ARG A 132 -1.95 8.34 -3.15
CA ARG A 132 -1.73 8.82 -1.77
C ARG A 132 -0.47 9.70 -1.67
N PRO A 133 -0.36 10.53 -0.61
CA PRO A 133 0.88 11.28 -0.34
C PRO A 133 2.06 10.33 -0.13
N GLY A 134 3.24 10.69 -0.64
CA GLY A 134 4.46 9.90 -0.45
C GLY A 134 5.43 9.98 -1.62
N ARG A 135 6.72 9.97 -1.25
CA ARG A 135 7.85 10.09 -2.17
C ARG A 135 7.83 8.98 -3.23
N LEU A 136 7.94 9.39 -4.49
CA LEU A 136 7.98 8.52 -5.67
C LEU A 136 9.38 7.97 -6.00
N ASP A 137 10.42 8.49 -5.35
CA ASP A 137 11.80 8.04 -5.59
C ASP A 137 12.09 6.73 -4.84
N HIS A 138 11.63 5.62 -5.43
CA HIS A 138 11.81 4.28 -4.87
C HIS A 138 13.29 3.90 -4.73
N PHE A 139 14.15 4.36 -5.64
CA PHE A 139 15.58 4.07 -5.61
C PHE A 139 16.29 4.80 -4.47
N ALA A 140 16.05 6.10 -4.29
CA ALA A 140 16.60 6.83 -3.14
C ALA A 140 16.11 6.23 -1.82
N ARG A 141 14.83 5.86 -1.74
CA ARG A 141 14.27 5.25 -0.51
C ARG A 141 14.83 3.87 -0.22
N LEU A 142 15.19 3.09 -1.25
CA LEU A 142 15.87 1.81 -1.06
C LEU A 142 17.31 2.04 -0.59
N ARG A 143 18.00 3.05 -1.15
CA ARG A 143 19.35 3.43 -0.73
C ARG A 143 19.38 3.90 0.72
N GLU A 144 18.46 4.78 1.11
CA GLU A 144 18.30 5.25 2.49
C GLU A 144 18.06 4.08 3.47
N ALA A 145 17.26 3.09 3.08
CA ALA A 145 17.05 1.89 3.89
C ALA A 145 18.31 1.00 3.96
N ALA A 146 19.08 0.90 2.86
CA ALA A 146 20.34 0.17 2.85
C ALA A 146 21.42 0.87 3.70
N ASP A 147 21.45 2.20 3.71
CA ASP A 147 22.33 3.01 4.56
C ASP A 147 21.94 2.90 6.04
N ALA A 148 20.64 2.88 6.34
CA ALA A 148 20.10 2.61 7.67
C ALA A 148 20.49 1.21 8.17
N ALA A 149 20.38 0.19 7.31
CA ALA A 149 20.81 -1.16 7.61
C ALA A 149 22.32 -1.22 7.88
N ASP A 150 23.13 -0.50 7.11
CA ASP A 150 24.57 -0.39 7.36
C ASP A 150 24.89 0.21 8.73
N LEU A 151 24.12 1.22 9.16
CA LEU A 151 24.30 1.82 10.47
C LEU A 151 23.94 0.83 11.59
N LEU A 152 22.87 0.05 11.45
CA LEU A 152 22.53 -1.02 12.40
C LEU A 152 23.63 -2.09 12.48
N ILE A 153 24.18 -2.49 11.33
CA ILE A 153 25.29 -3.45 11.28
C ILE A 153 26.53 -2.92 11.99
N ARG A 154 26.86 -1.63 11.81
CA ARG A 154 27.96 -0.98 12.53
C ARG A 154 27.71 -0.95 14.04
N LEU A 155 26.50 -0.62 14.47
CA LEU A 155 26.12 -0.65 15.88
C LEU A 155 26.28 -2.07 16.47
N ALA A 156 25.77 -3.09 15.78
CA ALA A 156 25.89 -4.48 16.20
C ALA A 156 27.36 -4.94 16.28
N ALA A 157 28.19 -4.58 15.29
CA ALA A 157 29.62 -4.89 15.29
C ALA A 157 30.36 -4.18 16.44
N THR A 158 30.04 -2.92 16.71
CA THR A 158 30.60 -2.17 17.85
C THR A 158 30.23 -2.84 19.17
N ILE A 159 28.96 -3.21 19.37
CA ILE A 159 28.52 -3.93 20.57
C ILE A 159 29.23 -5.28 20.70
N ALA A 160 29.34 -6.05 19.62
CA ALA A 160 30.06 -7.33 19.65
C ALA A 160 31.54 -7.12 20.05
N ARG A 161 32.20 -6.09 19.50
CA ARG A 161 33.60 -5.75 19.81
C ARG A 161 33.79 -5.37 21.28
N GLN A 162 32.87 -4.60 21.85
CA GLN A 162 32.88 -4.18 23.25
C GLN A 162 32.57 -5.33 24.22
N GLN A 163 31.52 -6.11 23.95
CA GLN A 163 30.97 -7.09 24.89
C GLN A 163 31.67 -8.45 24.83
N LEU A 164 32.24 -8.80 23.68
CA LEU A 164 32.93 -10.08 23.47
C LEU A 164 34.45 -9.91 23.38
N GLN A 165 34.99 -8.78 23.85
CA GLN A 165 36.43 -8.56 23.91
C GLN A 165 37.12 -9.72 24.65
N GLY A 166 38.17 -10.26 24.04
CA GLY A 166 38.93 -11.39 24.57
C GLY A 166 38.29 -12.77 24.36
N GLU A 167 37.06 -12.85 23.82
CA GLU A 167 36.47 -14.14 23.46
C GLU A 167 37.12 -14.72 22.20
N LYS A 168 37.44 -16.01 22.24
CA LYS A 168 37.88 -16.74 21.05
C LYS A 168 36.79 -16.71 19.99
N GLY A 169 37.15 -16.36 18.76
CA GLY A 169 36.23 -16.32 17.62
C GLY A 169 35.56 -14.97 17.35
N LEU A 170 35.86 -13.92 18.14
CA LEU A 170 35.34 -12.58 17.89
C LEU A 170 35.67 -12.06 16.48
N ASP A 171 36.89 -12.27 16.00
CA ASP A 171 37.31 -11.78 14.67
C ASP A 171 36.49 -12.42 13.53
N GLU A 172 36.17 -13.72 13.64
CA GLU A 172 35.32 -14.41 12.66
C GLU A 172 33.88 -13.92 12.71
N LEU A 173 33.35 -13.65 13.91
CA LEU A 173 32.03 -13.03 14.08
C LEU A 173 31.98 -11.64 13.43
N LEU A 174 32.98 -10.79 13.69
CA LEU A 174 33.05 -9.44 13.12
C LEU A 174 33.19 -9.49 11.60
N LYS A 175 34.05 -10.37 11.07
CA LYS A 175 34.18 -10.61 9.63
C LYS A 175 32.85 -11.03 8.99
N CYS A 176 32.06 -11.85 9.67
CA CYS A 176 30.72 -12.23 9.23
C CYS A 176 29.76 -11.04 9.24
N ILE A 177 29.68 -10.30 10.35
CA ILE A 177 28.77 -9.15 10.53
C ILE A 177 29.07 -8.05 9.53
N GLU A 178 30.34 -7.65 9.40
CA GLU A 178 30.77 -6.51 8.56
C GLU A 178 30.88 -6.89 7.07
N GLY A 179 30.92 -8.20 6.75
CA GLY A 179 31.04 -8.74 5.39
C GLY A 179 29.73 -9.32 4.85
N PRO A 180 29.58 -10.66 4.79
CA PRO A 180 28.44 -11.32 4.14
C PRO A 180 27.09 -10.93 4.75
N PHE A 181 26.97 -10.85 6.08
CA PHE A 181 25.69 -10.52 6.73
C PHE A 181 25.19 -9.11 6.37
N ARG A 182 26.10 -8.15 6.28
CA ARG A 182 25.80 -6.78 5.84
C ARG A 182 25.19 -6.74 4.44
N ASN A 183 25.73 -7.52 3.50
CA ASN A 183 25.21 -7.60 2.15
C ASN A 183 23.87 -8.35 2.10
N ASP A 184 23.74 -9.40 2.89
CA ASP A 184 22.55 -10.26 2.89
C ASP A 184 21.32 -9.57 3.48
N ILE A 185 21.49 -8.71 4.50
CA ILE A 185 20.39 -7.88 4.99
C ILE A 185 19.88 -6.92 3.91
N LYS A 186 20.77 -6.32 3.12
CA LYS A 186 20.36 -5.42 2.04
C LYS A 186 19.60 -6.17 0.94
N GLU A 187 20.03 -7.38 0.64
CA GLU A 187 19.34 -8.26 -0.29
C GLU A 187 17.94 -8.62 0.24
N ALA A 188 17.84 -9.05 1.51
CA ALA A 188 16.55 -9.32 2.15
C ALA A 188 15.62 -8.10 2.16
N LEU A 189 16.15 -6.90 2.39
CA LEU A 189 15.39 -5.64 2.33
C LEU A 189 14.88 -5.31 0.93
N PHE A 190 15.66 -5.64 -0.10
CA PHE A 190 15.20 -5.52 -1.48
C PHE A 190 14.01 -6.46 -1.74
N PHE A 191 14.11 -7.73 -1.34
CA PHE A 191 13.01 -8.69 -1.47
C PHE A 191 11.75 -8.27 -0.71
N LEU A 192 11.89 -7.82 0.54
CA LEU A 192 10.77 -7.28 1.33
C LEU A 192 10.14 -6.05 0.67
N THR A 193 10.96 -5.15 0.13
CA THR A 193 10.48 -3.97 -0.60
C THR A 193 9.72 -4.37 -1.86
N HIS A 194 10.23 -5.34 -2.60
CA HIS A 194 9.61 -5.84 -3.83
C HIS A 194 8.29 -6.58 -3.55
N ALA A 195 8.26 -7.43 -2.51
CA ALA A 195 7.06 -8.13 -2.08
C ALA A 195 5.96 -7.15 -1.63
N ASN A 196 6.34 -6.12 -0.87
CA ASN A 196 5.42 -5.05 -0.50
C ASN A 196 4.90 -4.29 -1.72
N LEU A 197 5.76 -4.03 -2.71
CA LEU A 197 5.34 -3.43 -3.98
C LEU A 197 4.35 -4.33 -4.73
N GLY A 198 4.64 -5.62 -4.87
CA GLY A 198 3.75 -6.60 -5.51
C GLY A 198 2.39 -6.72 -4.80
N ALA A 199 2.40 -6.85 -3.48
CA ALA A 199 1.19 -6.89 -2.65
C ALA A 199 0.35 -5.61 -2.80
N SER A 200 0.99 -4.45 -2.98
CA SER A 200 0.31 -3.16 -3.14
C SER A 200 -0.12 -2.84 -4.59
N ALA A 201 0.57 -3.38 -5.59
CA ALA A 201 0.41 -3.02 -6.99
C ALA A 201 -0.62 -3.89 -7.73
N GLY A 202 -0.94 -5.06 -7.19
CA GLY A 202 -1.69 -6.07 -7.91
C GLY A 202 -3.06 -6.42 -7.35
N PHE A 203 -3.19 -6.71 -6.04
CA PHE A 203 -4.31 -7.55 -5.62
C PHE A 203 -4.73 -7.31 -4.18
N ALA A 204 -5.87 -6.69 -3.97
CA ALA A 204 -6.53 -6.81 -2.67
C ALA A 204 -7.06 -8.25 -2.52
N GLY A 205 -6.84 -8.88 -1.36
CA GLY A 205 -7.31 -10.25 -1.06
C GLY A 205 -6.23 -11.32 -1.17
N ASP A 206 -6.64 -12.55 -1.50
CA ASP A 206 -5.83 -13.78 -1.40
C ASP A 206 -4.48 -13.72 -2.15
N GLU A 207 -4.37 -12.91 -3.20
CA GLU A 207 -3.14 -12.84 -4.02
C GLU A 207 -2.07 -11.91 -3.42
N ALA A 208 -2.44 -10.86 -2.68
CA ALA A 208 -1.49 -10.15 -1.82
C ALA A 208 -1.00 -11.05 -0.68
N GLU A 209 -1.89 -11.84 -0.07
CA GLU A 209 -1.50 -12.79 0.97
C GLU A 209 -0.52 -13.83 0.41
N ARG A 210 -0.81 -14.42 -0.76
CA ARG A 210 0.12 -15.33 -1.46
C ARG A 210 1.46 -14.68 -1.76
N THR A 211 1.48 -13.41 -2.16
CA THR A 211 2.73 -12.67 -2.43
C THR A 211 3.56 -12.49 -1.16
N LEU A 212 2.93 -12.13 -0.04
CA LEU A 212 3.60 -12.00 1.25
C LEU A 212 4.11 -13.35 1.78
N VAL A 213 3.30 -14.41 1.67
CA VAL A 213 3.70 -15.77 2.05
C VAL A 213 4.86 -16.27 1.19
N ALA A 214 4.84 -16.02 -0.13
CA ALA A 214 5.94 -16.36 -1.03
C ALA A 214 7.23 -15.61 -0.66
N ALA A 215 7.12 -14.32 -0.31
CA ALA A 215 8.26 -13.53 0.16
C ALA A 215 8.81 -14.07 1.49
N ALA A 216 7.95 -14.43 2.43
CA ALA A 216 8.37 -15.06 3.69
C ALA A 216 9.07 -16.39 3.44
N ALA A 217 8.51 -17.26 2.59
CA ALA A 217 9.13 -18.54 2.22
C ALA A 217 10.51 -18.34 1.56
N PHE A 218 10.64 -17.36 0.66
CA PHE A 218 11.92 -17.00 0.06
C PHE A 218 12.93 -16.54 1.11
N LEU A 219 12.54 -15.68 2.05
CA LEU A 219 13.43 -15.18 3.10
C LEU A 219 13.88 -16.30 4.05
N VAL A 220 13.01 -17.27 4.35
CA VAL A 220 13.37 -18.46 5.12
C VAL A 220 14.42 -19.27 4.36
N GLN A 221 14.14 -19.62 3.09
CA GLN A 221 15.06 -20.37 2.25
C GLN A 221 16.43 -19.66 2.12
N PHE A 222 16.39 -18.34 1.87
CA PHE A 222 17.59 -17.51 1.79
C PHE A 222 18.39 -17.54 3.11
N ALA A 223 17.71 -17.43 4.25
CA ALA A 223 18.36 -17.48 5.55
C ALA A 223 18.97 -18.86 5.87
N GLU A 224 18.32 -19.95 5.44
CA GLU A 224 18.85 -21.31 5.54
C GLU A 224 20.10 -21.52 4.68
N GLU A 225 20.09 -21.12 3.41
CA GLU A 225 21.22 -21.24 2.48
C GLU A 225 22.46 -20.48 2.98
N ARG A 226 22.24 -19.34 3.63
CA ARG A 226 23.30 -18.56 4.25
C ARG A 226 23.67 -19.04 5.64
N GLY A 227 22.93 -20.00 6.20
CA GLY A 227 23.19 -20.61 7.50
C GLY A 227 22.88 -19.71 8.70
N TYR A 228 21.95 -18.77 8.54
CA TYR A 228 21.47 -17.86 9.60
C TYR A 228 20.43 -18.52 10.51
N LEU A 229 19.57 -19.37 9.97
CA LEU A 229 18.55 -20.12 10.70
C LEU A 229 18.29 -21.45 10.02
N GLU A 230 17.59 -22.35 10.71
CA GLU A 230 16.98 -23.55 10.13
C GLU A 230 15.45 -23.43 10.21
N ALA A 231 14.69 -24.12 9.37
CA ALA A 231 13.23 -24.11 9.40
C ALA A 231 12.68 -24.53 10.77
N ALA A 232 13.40 -25.39 11.50
CA ALA A 232 13.09 -25.81 12.85
C ALA A 232 13.19 -24.66 13.89
N ASP A 233 13.86 -23.56 13.55
CA ASP A 233 13.96 -22.37 14.42
C ASP A 233 12.77 -21.43 14.26
N LEU A 234 11.98 -21.52 13.19
CA LEU A 234 10.86 -20.60 12.93
C LEU A 234 9.85 -20.50 14.09
N PRO A 235 9.40 -21.61 14.73
CA PRO A 235 8.49 -21.51 15.86
C PRO A 235 9.11 -20.78 17.07
N LYS A 236 10.43 -20.85 17.24
CA LYS A 236 11.15 -20.19 18.34
C LYS A 236 11.16 -18.68 18.17
N LEU A 237 11.23 -18.19 16.92
CA LEU A 237 11.22 -16.77 16.59
C LEU A 237 9.90 -16.06 16.99
N LEU A 238 8.83 -16.82 17.26
CA LEU A 238 7.54 -16.28 17.71
C LEU A 238 7.53 -15.84 19.19
N THR A 239 8.60 -16.13 19.93
CA THR A 239 8.74 -15.78 21.36
C THR A 239 10.03 -15.03 21.58
N LYS A 240 10.06 -14.12 22.57
CA LYS A 240 11.27 -13.36 22.91
C LYS A 240 12.40 -14.31 23.31
N GLU A 241 12.11 -15.29 24.17
CA GLU A 241 13.09 -16.26 24.68
C GLU A 241 13.63 -17.16 23.57
N GLY A 242 12.75 -17.65 22.69
CA GLY A 242 13.14 -18.48 21.56
C GLY A 242 13.99 -17.70 20.55
N ALA A 243 13.64 -16.45 20.26
CA ALA A 243 14.42 -15.60 19.36
C ALA A 243 15.81 -15.28 19.92
N ILE A 244 15.92 -15.01 21.23
CA ILE A 244 17.20 -14.89 21.94
C ILE A 244 18.01 -16.17 21.77
N SER A 245 17.39 -17.34 22.00
CA SER A 245 18.08 -18.63 21.87
C SER A 245 18.63 -18.85 20.46
N VAL A 246 17.86 -18.53 19.41
CA VAL A 246 18.32 -18.66 18.02
C VAL A 246 19.49 -17.70 17.75
N GLY A 247 19.36 -16.44 18.18
CA GLY A 247 20.42 -15.43 18.05
C GLY A 247 21.72 -15.84 18.74
N THR A 248 21.66 -16.34 19.97
CA THR A 248 22.86 -16.79 20.70
C THR A 248 23.55 -17.99 20.04
N ALA A 249 22.79 -18.94 19.51
CA ALA A 249 23.32 -20.07 18.75
C ALA A 249 24.01 -19.60 17.46
N LEU A 250 23.40 -18.65 16.75
CA LEU A 250 23.97 -18.05 15.55
C LEU A 250 25.30 -17.34 15.86
N VAL A 251 25.36 -16.54 16.93
CA VAL A 251 26.60 -15.87 17.36
C VAL A 251 27.72 -16.88 17.60
N ALA A 252 27.46 -17.94 18.40
CA ALA A 252 28.45 -18.97 18.67
C ALA A 252 28.93 -19.68 17.38
N LYS A 253 27.99 -20.02 16.48
CA LYS A 253 28.28 -20.60 15.17
C LYS A 253 29.20 -19.70 14.33
N ARG A 254 28.93 -18.38 14.30
CA ARG A 254 29.77 -17.40 13.56
C ARG A 254 31.10 -17.12 14.23
N MET A 255 31.22 -17.35 15.53
CA MET A 255 32.50 -17.35 16.23
C MET A 255 33.31 -18.64 15.99
N GLY A 256 32.74 -19.64 15.30
CA GLY A 256 33.41 -20.91 15.03
C GLY A 256 33.65 -21.77 16.27
N ARG A 257 32.83 -21.63 17.32
CA ARG A 257 32.98 -22.38 18.57
C ARG A 257 31.62 -22.86 19.12
N PRO A 258 31.58 -23.94 19.93
CA PRO A 258 30.34 -24.40 20.54
C PRO A 258 29.79 -23.36 21.53
N LEU A 259 28.45 -23.31 21.65
CA LEU A 259 27.75 -22.51 22.67
C LEU A 259 27.87 -23.20 24.05
N ASP A 260 29.04 -23.04 24.67
CA ASP A 260 29.33 -23.52 26.02
C ASP A 260 28.62 -22.69 27.12
N ALA A 261 28.64 -23.20 28.35
CA ALA A 261 27.95 -22.55 29.48
C ALA A 261 28.46 -21.11 29.77
N PRO A 262 29.78 -20.82 29.73
CA PRO A 262 30.28 -19.45 29.86
C PRO A 262 29.75 -18.49 28.79
N LEU A 263 29.85 -18.86 27.51
CA LEU A 263 29.40 -18.00 26.41
C LEU A 263 27.89 -17.81 26.45
N ARG A 264 27.13 -18.87 26.73
CA ARG A 264 25.67 -18.79 26.90
C ARG A 264 25.28 -17.83 28.00
N LYS A 265 25.93 -17.91 29.17
CA LYS A 265 25.66 -17.00 30.29
C LYS A 265 25.96 -15.55 29.93
N LYS A 266 27.07 -15.30 29.22
CA LYS A 266 27.48 -13.96 28.79
C LYS A 266 26.50 -13.35 27.79
N LEU A 267 26.08 -14.12 26.78
CA LEU A 267 25.12 -13.66 25.77
C LEU A 267 23.72 -13.48 26.35
N ALA A 268 23.28 -14.36 27.26
CA ALA A 268 22.02 -14.20 27.97
C ALA A 268 22.03 -12.92 28.84
N ALA A 269 23.13 -12.65 29.55
CA ALA A 269 23.25 -11.42 30.34
C ALA A 269 23.19 -10.15 29.46
N LEU A 270 23.71 -10.19 28.23
CA LEU A 270 23.61 -9.08 27.28
C LEU A 270 22.18 -8.86 26.77
N ALA A 271 21.33 -9.89 26.81
CA ALA A 271 19.93 -9.81 26.43
C ALA A 271 19.04 -9.17 27.51
N GLU A 272 19.56 -8.99 28.73
CA GLU A 272 18.84 -8.31 29.82
C GLU A 272 18.68 -6.81 29.52
N PRO A 273 17.51 -6.20 29.77
CA PRO A 273 17.19 -4.84 29.32
C PRO A 273 18.22 -3.77 29.75
N GLU A 274 18.66 -3.80 31.01
CA GLU A 274 19.62 -2.82 31.53
C GLU A 274 21.00 -2.96 30.89
N ALA A 275 21.48 -4.20 30.73
CA ALA A 275 22.77 -4.49 30.09
C ALA A 275 22.74 -4.14 28.61
N ALA A 276 21.66 -4.49 27.93
CA ALA A 276 21.39 -4.15 26.54
C ALA A 276 21.37 -2.63 26.31
N GLN A 277 20.71 -1.88 27.19
CA GLN A 277 20.67 -0.42 27.13
C GLN A 277 22.05 0.21 27.38
N GLY A 278 22.81 -0.33 28.33
CA GLY A 278 24.19 0.11 28.60
C GLY A 278 25.11 -0.12 27.39
N ALA A 279 25.03 -1.30 26.78
CA ALA A 279 25.81 -1.63 25.58
C ALA A 279 25.43 -0.75 24.38
N TYR A 280 24.14 -0.49 24.19
CA TYR A 280 23.65 0.44 23.17
C TYR A 280 24.21 1.86 23.35
N ALA A 281 24.10 2.42 24.56
CA ALA A 281 24.60 3.76 24.85
C ALA A 281 26.12 3.88 24.64
N ALA A 282 26.89 2.88 25.09
CA ALA A 282 28.33 2.83 24.88
C ALA A 282 28.70 2.75 23.40
N ALA A 283 27.96 1.99 22.61
CA ALA A 283 28.20 1.87 21.18
C ALA A 283 27.86 3.15 20.42
N LEU A 284 26.76 3.84 20.76
CA LEU A 284 26.45 5.16 20.20
C LEU A 284 27.53 6.19 20.50
N GLN A 285 28.06 6.17 21.73
CA GLN A 285 29.16 7.04 22.12
C GLN A 285 30.41 6.80 21.25
N GLU A 286 30.78 5.53 21.00
CA GLU A 286 31.90 5.18 20.11
C GLU A 286 31.64 5.62 18.66
N LEU A 287 30.41 5.46 18.17
CA LEU A 287 29.99 5.90 16.85
C LEU A 287 29.82 7.43 16.72
N LYS A 288 29.95 8.17 17.84
CA LYS A 288 29.74 9.62 17.91
C LYS A 288 28.35 10.05 17.46
N LEU A 289 27.35 9.26 17.84
CA LEU A 289 25.94 9.52 17.56
C LEU A 289 25.18 9.77 18.86
N THR A 290 24.23 10.69 18.79
CA THR A 290 23.18 10.81 19.80
C THR A 290 22.06 9.81 19.52
N ASP A 291 21.25 9.49 20.54
CA ASP A 291 20.05 8.65 20.38
C ASP A 291 19.16 9.14 19.23
N LYS A 292 18.88 10.44 19.21
CA LYS A 292 18.04 11.06 18.18
C LYS A 292 18.64 10.91 16.78
N GLN A 293 19.94 11.15 16.61
CA GLN A 293 20.58 10.99 15.30
C GLN A 293 20.53 9.55 14.80
N PHE A 294 20.68 8.59 15.71
CA PHE A 294 20.56 7.18 15.37
C PHE A 294 19.11 6.83 15.00
N GLU A 295 18.13 7.20 15.82
CA GLU A 295 16.69 7.00 15.57
C GLU A 295 16.27 7.60 14.22
N ASP A 296 16.67 8.85 13.94
CA ASP A 296 16.38 9.53 12.67
C ASP A 296 17.03 8.79 11.48
N ALA A 297 18.25 8.26 11.66
CA ALA A 297 18.98 7.55 10.61
C ALA A 297 18.43 6.14 10.32
N ILE A 298 17.86 5.45 11.31
CA ILE A 298 17.26 4.11 11.10
C ILE A 298 15.80 4.16 10.64
N LYS A 299 15.14 5.33 10.75
CA LYS A 299 13.75 5.54 10.35
C LYS A 299 13.38 5.01 8.95
N PRO A 300 14.22 5.12 7.91
CA PRO A 300 13.90 4.56 6.58
C PRO A 300 13.70 3.04 6.57
N LEU A 301 14.22 2.34 7.57
CA LEU A 301 14.15 0.89 7.69
C LEU A 301 12.85 0.42 8.36
N MET A 302 12.35 1.16 9.36
CA MET A 302 11.23 0.77 10.22
C MET A 302 9.97 0.29 9.46
N PRO A 303 9.47 1.01 8.42
CA PRO A 303 8.27 0.60 7.69
C PRO A 303 8.43 -0.70 6.88
N ARG A 304 9.66 -1.21 6.75
CA ARG A 304 9.96 -2.45 6.01
C ARG A 304 10.08 -3.66 6.92
N ILE A 305 10.30 -3.44 8.22
CA ILE A 305 10.46 -4.50 9.21
C ILE A 305 9.20 -4.61 10.09
N GLU A 306 8.46 -3.52 10.29
CA GLU A 306 7.14 -3.55 10.94
C GLU A 306 6.08 -4.14 10.00
N LEU A 307 5.68 -5.40 10.27
CA LEU A 307 4.53 -6.03 9.63
C LEU A 307 3.22 -5.42 10.18
N GLY A 308 2.83 -4.22 9.71
CA GLY A 308 1.58 -3.59 10.14
C GLY A 308 1.37 -2.12 9.76
N GLY A 309 2.44 -1.41 9.38
CA GLY A 309 2.38 0.01 9.02
C GLY A 309 2.18 0.93 10.22
N GLY A 310 3.17 1.78 10.54
CA GLY A 310 3.13 2.69 11.69
C GLY A 310 2.33 3.99 11.49
N GLY A 311 1.60 4.15 10.38
CA GLY A 311 0.82 5.35 10.05
C GLY A 311 -0.69 5.18 10.27
N PRO A 312 -1.47 6.27 10.16
CA PRO A 312 -2.93 6.21 10.16
C PRO A 312 -3.45 5.16 9.17
N GLU A 313 -4.41 4.35 9.59
CA GLU A 313 -5.11 3.43 8.69
C GLU A 313 -5.92 4.22 7.69
N LEU A 314 -5.78 3.88 6.41
CA LEU A 314 -6.48 4.53 5.32
C LEU A 314 -7.43 3.52 4.68
N ARG A 315 -8.74 3.77 4.80
CA ARG A 315 -9.79 3.01 4.15
C ARG A 315 -10.36 3.82 3.01
N TYR A 316 -10.41 3.23 1.82
CA TYR A 316 -10.95 3.85 0.63
C TYR A 316 -12.10 3.04 0.10
N THR A 317 -13.19 3.71 -0.25
CA THR A 317 -14.35 3.10 -0.89
C THR A 317 -14.73 3.92 -2.11
N LEU A 318 -14.78 3.28 -3.27
CA LEU A 318 -15.38 3.84 -4.48
C LEU A 318 -16.71 3.12 -4.72
N VAL A 319 -17.81 3.85 -4.64
CA VAL A 319 -19.15 3.31 -4.96
C VAL A 319 -19.36 3.47 -6.46
N VAL A 320 -19.37 2.35 -7.18
CA VAL A 320 -19.51 2.37 -8.63
C VAL A 320 -20.99 2.52 -8.99
N PRO A 321 -21.36 3.27 -10.06
CA PRO A 321 -22.77 3.39 -10.48
C PRO A 321 -23.45 2.04 -10.68
N GLN A 322 -24.73 1.94 -10.29
CA GLN A 322 -25.49 0.71 -10.44
C GLN A 322 -25.55 0.24 -11.90
N GLY A 323 -25.39 -1.08 -12.12
CA GLY A 323 -25.38 -1.66 -13.46
C GLY A 323 -24.07 -1.47 -14.24
N ALA A 324 -23.10 -0.78 -13.65
CA ALA A 324 -21.75 -0.72 -14.19
C ALA A 324 -20.98 -2.02 -13.94
N GLU A 325 -20.05 -2.32 -14.84
CA GLU A 325 -19.12 -3.44 -14.77
C GLU A 325 -17.70 -2.92 -14.58
N VAL A 326 -17.04 -3.34 -13.50
CA VAL A 326 -15.64 -2.98 -13.21
C VAL A 326 -14.72 -3.83 -14.07
N ARG A 327 -13.89 -3.19 -14.90
CA ARG A 327 -12.94 -3.83 -15.80
C ARG A 327 -11.57 -4.05 -15.18
N TYR A 328 -11.04 -3.02 -14.53
CA TYR A 328 -9.72 -3.05 -13.89
C TYR A 328 -9.78 -2.29 -12.59
N THR A 329 -9.13 -2.81 -11.55
CA THR A 329 -8.97 -2.09 -10.30
C THR A 329 -7.81 -2.63 -9.48
N SER A 330 -7.17 -1.77 -8.68
CA SER A 330 -6.24 -2.19 -7.63
C SER A 330 -6.93 -2.58 -6.31
N GLY A 331 -8.26 -2.46 -6.22
CA GLY A 331 -9.03 -2.66 -5.00
C GLY A 331 -9.84 -3.95 -5.00
N ARG A 332 -10.39 -4.29 -3.83
CA ARG A 332 -11.28 -5.45 -3.67
C ARG A 332 -12.70 -5.05 -4.04
N GLN A 333 -13.29 -5.74 -5.02
CA GLN A 333 -14.69 -5.53 -5.36
C GLN A 333 -15.60 -6.21 -4.32
N ASP A 334 -16.62 -5.49 -3.87
CA ASP A 334 -17.76 -6.04 -3.16
C ASP A 334 -18.98 -6.06 -4.09
N PRO A 335 -19.36 -7.24 -4.62
CA PRO A 335 -20.47 -7.36 -5.55
C PRO A 335 -21.84 -7.07 -4.91
N LYS A 336 -21.95 -7.08 -3.57
CA LYS A 336 -23.22 -6.79 -2.88
C LYS A 336 -23.51 -5.30 -2.84
N THR A 337 -22.48 -4.49 -2.66
CA THR A 337 -22.59 -3.04 -2.51
C THR A 337 -22.19 -2.29 -3.79
N ASN A 338 -21.74 -3.01 -4.82
CA ASN A 338 -21.17 -2.45 -6.05
C ASN A 338 -20.05 -1.43 -5.75
N ALA A 339 -19.22 -1.76 -4.77
CA ALA A 339 -18.18 -0.90 -4.27
C ALA A 339 -16.80 -1.54 -4.46
N ILE A 340 -15.79 -0.71 -4.50
CA ILE A 340 -14.38 -1.12 -4.53
C ILE A 340 -13.73 -0.60 -3.27
N HIS A 341 -13.08 -1.48 -2.53
CA HIS A 341 -12.45 -1.17 -1.26
C HIS A 341 -10.93 -1.29 -1.35
N TRP A 342 -10.25 -0.32 -0.74
CA TRP A 342 -8.81 -0.36 -0.48
C TRP A 342 -8.56 -0.15 1.01
N VAL A 343 -7.57 -0.86 1.54
CA VAL A 343 -7.06 -0.66 2.89
C VAL A 343 -5.55 -0.49 2.78
N ASP A 344 -5.06 0.63 3.30
CA ASP A 344 -3.63 0.98 3.32
C ASP A 344 -3.28 1.64 4.66
N ALA A 345 -2.03 2.06 4.82
CA ALA A 345 -1.59 2.93 5.90
C ALA A 345 -0.83 4.12 5.33
N LEU A 346 -1.05 5.30 5.92
CA LEU A 346 -0.40 6.54 5.51
C LEU A 346 1.03 6.62 6.07
N ASP A 347 1.93 5.81 5.51
CA ASP A 347 3.28 5.57 6.01
C ASP A 347 4.39 5.68 4.94
N ASP A 348 5.62 5.38 5.36
CA ASP A 348 6.84 5.31 4.54
C ASP A 348 7.02 3.97 3.81
N ARG A 349 5.98 3.14 3.60
CA ARG A 349 6.13 1.93 2.78
C ARG A 349 6.40 2.28 1.31
N PRO A 350 7.33 1.58 0.64
CA PRO A 350 7.77 1.88 -0.73
C PRO A 350 6.78 1.37 -1.78
N VAL A 351 5.54 1.85 -1.72
CA VAL A 351 4.47 1.44 -2.63
C VAL A 351 3.99 2.63 -3.44
N ALA A 352 3.67 2.42 -4.72
CA ALA A 352 3.20 3.48 -5.61
C ALA A 352 1.88 4.11 -5.13
N GLY A 353 1.13 3.41 -4.25
CA GLY A 353 0.01 3.96 -3.50
C GLY A 353 -1.09 4.53 -4.39
N LEU A 354 -1.33 3.88 -5.53
CA LEU A 354 -2.30 4.27 -6.54
C LEU A 354 -3.59 3.45 -6.40
N TYR A 355 -4.66 4.11 -5.97
CA TYR A 355 -6.01 3.59 -6.03
C TYR A 355 -6.56 3.87 -7.41
N TYR A 356 -6.97 2.84 -8.16
CA TYR A 356 -7.60 3.05 -9.44
C TYR A 356 -8.73 2.08 -9.70
N ALA A 357 -9.71 2.54 -10.46
CA ALA A 357 -10.79 1.72 -10.98
C ALA A 357 -11.20 2.22 -12.36
N LEU A 358 -11.37 1.29 -13.29
CA LEU A 358 -11.94 1.51 -14.60
C LEU A 358 -13.23 0.68 -14.70
N TRP A 359 -14.35 1.33 -15.01
CA TRP A 359 -15.65 0.66 -15.12
C TRP A 359 -16.44 1.18 -16.31
N THR A 360 -17.35 0.35 -16.80
CA THR A 360 -18.23 0.69 -17.93
C THR A 360 -19.68 0.58 -17.51
N ALA A 361 -20.53 1.51 -17.94
CA ALA A 361 -21.97 1.42 -17.73
C ALA A 361 -22.69 1.61 -19.08
N PRO A 362 -23.46 0.61 -19.55
CA PRO A 362 -24.21 0.73 -20.80
C PRO A 362 -25.36 1.71 -20.65
N ASP A 363 -25.62 2.49 -21.70
CA ASP A 363 -26.90 3.16 -21.86
C ASP A 363 -27.90 2.13 -22.40
N GLU A 364 -28.50 1.37 -21.49
CA GLU A 364 -29.42 0.30 -21.88
C GLU A 364 -30.65 0.82 -22.61
N ALA A 365 -31.13 2.02 -22.25
CA ALA A 365 -32.31 2.60 -22.86
C ALA A 365 -32.03 2.94 -24.33
N TRP A 366 -30.95 3.69 -24.58
CA TRP A 366 -30.56 4.07 -25.93
C TRP A 366 -30.24 2.84 -26.80
N GLN A 367 -29.49 1.87 -26.28
CA GLN A 367 -29.16 0.66 -27.03
C GLN A 367 -30.41 -0.18 -27.37
N LYS A 368 -31.36 -0.35 -26.44
CA LYS A 368 -32.61 -1.07 -26.72
C LYS A 368 -33.46 -0.34 -27.76
N GLU A 369 -33.51 0.99 -27.69
CA GLU A 369 -34.26 1.83 -28.63
C GLU A 369 -33.69 1.77 -30.05
N HIS A 370 -32.37 1.88 -30.22
CA HIS A 370 -31.73 2.03 -31.53
C HIS A 370 -31.17 0.72 -32.10
N LEU A 371 -30.88 -0.26 -31.25
CA LEU A 371 -30.27 -1.54 -31.64
C LEU A 371 -31.17 -2.75 -31.32
N GLY A 372 -32.36 -2.52 -30.74
CA GLY A 372 -33.33 -3.56 -30.36
C GLY A 372 -32.97 -4.38 -29.12
N ARG A 373 -31.73 -4.27 -28.62
CA ARG A 373 -31.22 -4.93 -27.41
C ARG A 373 -29.96 -4.23 -26.91
N VAL A 374 -29.48 -4.61 -25.72
CA VAL A 374 -28.15 -4.18 -25.26
C VAL A 374 -27.09 -5.02 -25.97
N VAL A 375 -26.31 -4.39 -26.83
CA VAL A 375 -25.30 -5.00 -27.70
C VAL A 375 -23.90 -4.93 -27.08
N LEU A 376 -23.50 -3.77 -26.56
CA LEU A 376 -22.17 -3.57 -25.96
C LEU A 376 -22.27 -3.46 -24.44
N ARG A 377 -21.43 -4.24 -23.75
CA ARG A 377 -21.21 -4.23 -22.29
C ARG A 377 -19.71 -4.44 -21.99
N GLY A 378 -19.33 -4.22 -20.73
CA GLY A 378 -18.01 -4.59 -20.22
C GLY A 378 -16.86 -4.14 -21.12
N LYS A 379 -16.04 -5.11 -21.54
CA LYS A 379 -14.88 -4.85 -22.39
C LYS A 379 -15.23 -4.15 -23.70
N ASP A 380 -16.17 -4.69 -24.47
CA ASP A 380 -16.46 -4.18 -25.81
C ASP A 380 -17.05 -2.78 -25.77
N LEU A 381 -17.85 -2.47 -24.73
CA LEU A 381 -18.33 -1.10 -24.50
C LEU A 381 -17.19 -0.14 -24.17
N GLY A 382 -16.27 -0.54 -23.29
CA GLY A 382 -15.14 0.33 -22.94
C GLY A 382 -14.22 0.62 -24.12
N ASP A 383 -13.96 -0.40 -24.95
CA ASP A 383 -13.14 -0.24 -26.15
C ASP A 383 -13.82 0.69 -27.17
N TYR A 384 -15.14 0.53 -27.35
CA TYR A 384 -15.94 1.42 -28.19
C TYR A 384 -15.96 2.87 -27.70
N VAL A 385 -16.17 3.09 -26.39
CA VAL A 385 -16.20 4.45 -25.81
C VAL A 385 -14.84 5.14 -25.97
N LEU A 386 -13.73 4.42 -25.74
CA LEU A 386 -12.39 4.98 -25.96
C LEU A 386 -12.13 5.32 -27.42
N TRP A 387 -12.52 4.43 -28.34
CA TRP A 387 -12.43 4.69 -29.76
C TRP A 387 -13.21 5.95 -30.15
N GLU A 388 -14.49 6.07 -29.76
CA GLU A 388 -15.32 7.23 -30.12
C GLU A 388 -14.75 8.54 -29.54
N ASN A 389 -14.23 8.49 -28.31
CA ASN A 389 -13.61 9.64 -27.65
C ASN A 389 -12.20 9.97 -28.16
N SER A 390 -11.60 9.09 -28.98
CA SER A 390 -10.35 9.38 -29.70
C SER A 390 -10.58 10.11 -31.03
N LEU A 391 -11.82 10.12 -31.53
CA LEU A 391 -12.18 10.80 -32.76
C LEU A 391 -12.14 12.33 -32.57
N ARG A 392 -11.89 13.05 -33.66
CA ARG A 392 -12.08 14.50 -33.69
C ARG A 392 -13.55 14.86 -33.43
N PRO A 393 -13.84 16.02 -32.80
CA PRO A 393 -15.22 16.39 -32.45
C PRO A 393 -16.21 16.32 -33.63
N GLU A 394 -15.78 16.69 -34.85
CA GLU A 394 -16.65 16.66 -36.03
C GLU A 394 -16.99 15.22 -36.46
N LEU A 395 -16.01 14.32 -36.40
CA LEU A 395 -16.19 12.90 -36.74
C LEU A 395 -17.04 12.19 -35.68
N ALA A 396 -16.80 12.46 -34.39
CA ALA A 396 -17.64 11.94 -33.31
C ALA A 396 -19.10 12.42 -33.45
N ALA A 397 -19.32 13.70 -33.79
CA ALA A 397 -20.66 14.23 -34.02
C ALA A 397 -21.34 13.59 -35.24
N ALA A 398 -20.62 13.44 -36.36
CA ALA A 398 -21.13 12.77 -37.56
C ALA A 398 -21.48 11.30 -37.29
N TRP A 399 -20.63 10.59 -36.55
CA TRP A 399 -20.86 9.23 -36.11
C TRP A 399 -22.13 9.10 -35.26
N ARG A 400 -22.26 9.93 -34.21
CA ARG A 400 -23.46 9.96 -33.35
C ARG A 400 -24.73 10.24 -34.14
N ALA A 401 -24.68 11.21 -35.06
CA ALA A 401 -25.81 11.54 -35.92
C ALA A 401 -26.20 10.40 -36.88
N ALA A 402 -25.23 9.57 -37.30
CA ALA A 402 -25.50 8.37 -38.09
C ALA A 402 -26.14 7.26 -37.23
N LEU A 403 -25.67 7.07 -36.00
CA LEU A 403 -26.25 6.13 -35.04
C LEU A 403 -27.70 6.46 -34.69
N ASP A 404 -28.02 7.75 -34.49
CA ASP A 404 -29.38 8.21 -34.17
C ASP A 404 -30.39 7.95 -35.32
N ARG A 405 -29.94 7.53 -36.52
CA ARG A 405 -30.79 7.23 -37.69
C ARG A 405 -30.97 5.73 -37.94
N LEU A 406 -30.38 4.87 -37.11
CA LEU A 406 -30.51 3.43 -37.28
C LEU A 406 -31.96 3.00 -37.06
N ASP A 407 -32.46 2.13 -37.95
CA ASP A 407 -33.73 1.43 -37.75
C ASP A 407 -33.48 0.07 -37.10
N PRO A 408 -33.88 -0.13 -35.82
CA PRO A 408 -33.71 -1.40 -35.12
C PRO A 408 -34.49 -2.57 -35.76
N LYS A 409 -35.45 -2.31 -36.65
CA LYS A 409 -36.22 -3.33 -37.37
C LYS A 409 -35.59 -3.73 -38.71
N GLY A 410 -34.63 -2.95 -39.21
CA GLY A 410 -33.91 -3.22 -40.45
C GLY A 410 -32.68 -4.10 -40.24
N ASP A 411 -31.92 -4.33 -41.32
CA ASP A 411 -30.60 -4.99 -41.21
C ASP A 411 -29.58 -4.01 -40.62
N LEU A 412 -29.44 -4.07 -39.29
CA LEU A 412 -28.53 -3.19 -38.55
C LEU A 412 -27.06 -3.36 -38.99
N ALA A 413 -26.64 -4.58 -39.34
CA ALA A 413 -25.25 -4.81 -39.77
C ALA A 413 -24.97 -4.11 -41.11
N GLN A 414 -25.91 -4.21 -42.05
CA GLN A 414 -25.82 -3.50 -43.33
C GLN A 414 -25.88 -1.98 -43.15
N GLN A 415 -26.77 -1.48 -42.28
CA GLN A 415 -26.88 -0.05 -41.97
C GLN A 415 -25.58 0.52 -41.38
N LEU A 416 -25.00 -0.17 -40.38
CA LEU A 416 -23.72 0.21 -39.77
C LEU A 416 -22.58 0.17 -40.79
N ALA A 417 -22.51 -0.89 -41.61
CA ALA A 417 -21.52 -1.03 -42.66
C ALA A 417 -21.67 -0.01 -43.80
N ALA A 418 -22.79 0.70 -43.89
CA ALA A 418 -23.03 1.78 -44.84
C ALA A 418 -22.63 3.17 -44.31
N ILE A 419 -22.35 3.30 -43.00
CA ILE A 419 -21.87 4.56 -42.43
C ILE A 419 -20.48 4.86 -43.02
N ARG A 420 -20.35 6.03 -43.64
CA ARG A 420 -19.09 6.52 -44.19
C ARG A 420 -18.73 7.82 -43.46
N LEU A 421 -17.68 7.76 -42.66
CA LEU A 421 -17.02 8.92 -42.11
C LEU A 421 -15.89 9.29 -43.10
N THR A 422 -15.71 10.59 -43.39
CA THR A 422 -14.61 11.04 -44.28
C THR A 422 -13.41 11.45 -43.43
N PRO A 423 -12.41 10.57 -43.22
CA PRO A 423 -11.23 10.91 -42.42
C PRO A 423 -10.32 11.87 -43.19
N ALA A 424 -9.57 12.71 -42.47
CA ALA A 424 -8.39 13.36 -43.02
C ALA A 424 -7.24 12.34 -43.12
N ALA A 425 -6.23 12.60 -43.97
CA ALA A 425 -5.12 11.67 -44.23
C ALA A 425 -4.26 11.27 -43.00
N LYS A 426 -4.50 11.84 -41.82
CA LYS A 426 -3.79 11.56 -40.56
C LYS A 426 -4.66 10.85 -39.51
N ASP A 427 -5.95 10.62 -39.80
CA ASP A 427 -6.87 9.98 -38.86
C ASP A 427 -6.77 8.45 -38.96
N GLY A 428 -6.92 7.74 -37.83
CA GLY A 428 -7.08 6.27 -37.81
C GLY A 428 -8.34 5.82 -38.56
N GLN A 429 -8.51 4.51 -38.78
CA GLN A 429 -9.64 4.00 -39.57
C GLN A 429 -10.97 4.23 -38.81
N PRO A 430 -11.88 5.07 -39.32
CA PRO A 430 -13.11 5.43 -38.62
C PRO A 430 -14.17 4.31 -38.64
N GLU A 431 -13.84 3.15 -39.19
CA GLU A 431 -14.73 1.99 -39.32
C GLU A 431 -14.63 1.03 -38.12
N GLU A 432 -13.64 1.20 -37.23
CA GLU A 432 -13.41 0.31 -36.07
C GLU A 432 -14.62 0.25 -35.13
N GLY A 433 -15.29 1.38 -34.86
CA GLY A 433 -16.48 1.41 -34.00
C GLY A 433 -17.68 0.68 -34.61
N ALA A 434 -17.87 0.78 -35.93
CA ALA A 434 -18.90 0.01 -36.63
C ALA A 434 -18.64 -1.50 -36.51
N ASN A 435 -17.39 -1.91 -36.68
CA ASN A 435 -16.99 -3.31 -36.55
C ASN A 435 -17.21 -3.85 -35.13
N LEU A 436 -16.93 -3.07 -34.09
CA LEU A 436 -17.22 -3.47 -32.70
C LEU A 436 -18.71 -3.78 -32.50
N ILE A 437 -19.60 -2.93 -33.02
CA ILE A 437 -21.05 -3.15 -32.92
C ILE A 437 -21.48 -4.34 -33.80
N ILE A 438 -21.00 -4.44 -35.03
CA ILE A 438 -21.34 -5.52 -35.97
C ILE A 438 -20.91 -6.88 -35.42
N GLU A 439 -19.70 -7.01 -34.88
CA GLU A 439 -19.25 -8.26 -34.25
C GLU A 439 -20.13 -8.64 -33.06
N ALA A 440 -20.50 -7.67 -32.21
CA ALA A 440 -21.37 -7.91 -31.07
C ALA A 440 -22.84 -8.22 -31.47
N LEU A 441 -23.27 -7.83 -32.67
CA LEU A 441 -24.58 -8.20 -33.21
C LEU A 441 -24.64 -9.66 -33.67
N LYS A 442 -23.50 -10.28 -34.02
CA LYS A 442 -23.48 -11.69 -34.46
C LYS A 442 -23.99 -12.62 -33.34
N PRO A 443 -24.70 -13.71 -33.68
CA PRO A 443 -25.04 -14.72 -32.69
C PRO A 443 -23.75 -15.30 -32.09
N LYS A 444 -23.61 -15.26 -30.77
CA LYS A 444 -22.49 -15.94 -30.09
C LYS A 444 -22.57 -17.42 -30.43
N LYS A 445 -21.52 -17.98 -31.03
CA LYS A 445 -21.39 -19.44 -31.19
C LYS A 445 -21.45 -20.05 -29.78
N GLN A 446 -22.42 -20.93 -29.55
CA GLN A 446 -22.57 -21.68 -28.31
C GLN A 446 -21.40 -22.62 -28.07
#